data_AF-A3X0D0-F1
#
_entry.id   AF-A3X0D0-F1
#
_cell.length_a   1.000
_cell.length_b   1.000
_cell.length_c   1.000
_cell.angle_alpha   90.00
_cell.angle_beta   90.00
_cell.angle_gamma   90.00
#
_symmetry.space_group_name_H-M   'P 1'
#
loop_
_entity.id
_entity.type
_entity.pdbx_description
1 polymer ?
#
loop_
_entity_poly.entity_id
_entity_poly.type
_entity_poly.pdbx_seq_one_letter_code
_entity_poly.pdbx_strand_id
1 'polypeptide(L)'
;MTLGLAEPSFQAIVRALRILLTNAAMTDFDPSTNGLGLNNILYVSILIEYFHRRLAQQKSAGQIILFEEPEAHLHPQLQLTLFKALSALPFQSVLTTHSTHITANADLESYVVLTQTGEPAIASAVPAEDAGLDETELRDLERYLDATRSNLLFARKVMLVEGPAELFLIPALVKQVKGIDLDREGISVIPIYGVHFDVYAKLFSGESLPKKCAIVTDGDLKPSDADPDLEGEDDLPPPPDLKELENDYVRVFACQTTFERAVTLAGTLEMFARAADDIGAPTVAKKLRKGAAELDDDDLDEKQRDAILNPLRKIVLSTAKRFGKARFAQIAARHVDQATSVPKYLGDAVRWLTEP
;
A
#
# COMPACT_ATOMS: atom_id res chain seq x y z
N MET A 1 25.01 60.29 -30.33
CA MET A 1 24.06 59.22 -30.00
C MET A 1 22.91 59.84 -29.25
N THR A 2 21.73 59.92 -29.86
CA THR A 2 20.51 60.35 -29.19
C THR A 2 19.84 59.12 -28.58
N LEU A 3 19.87 59.01 -27.25
CA LEU A 3 19.12 58.01 -26.51
C LEU A 3 17.64 58.42 -26.54
N GLY A 4 16.76 57.52 -26.96
CA GLY A 4 15.32 57.73 -26.95
C GLY A 4 14.62 56.59 -26.21
N LEU A 5 13.66 56.93 -25.36
CA LEU A 5 12.77 55.96 -24.71
C LEU A 5 11.60 55.66 -25.66
N ALA A 6 11.43 54.39 -26.04
CA ALA A 6 10.26 53.94 -26.76
C ALA A 6 9.09 53.75 -25.79
N GLU A 7 7.87 54.09 -26.21
CA GLU A 7 6.68 53.79 -25.41
C GLU A 7 6.55 52.27 -25.21
N PRO A 8 6.36 51.80 -23.97
CA PRO A 8 6.26 50.38 -23.70
C PRO A 8 4.97 49.84 -24.33
N SER A 9 5.11 48.88 -25.25
CA SER A 9 3.95 48.20 -25.82
C SER A 9 3.18 47.44 -24.74
N PHE A 10 1.86 47.30 -24.88
CA PHE A 10 1.03 46.54 -23.94
C PHE A 10 1.57 45.11 -23.70
N GLN A 11 2.07 44.46 -24.75
CA GLN A 11 2.71 43.14 -24.64
C GLN A 11 4.02 43.17 -23.83
N ALA A 12 4.81 44.25 -23.93
CA ALA A 12 6.00 44.43 -23.11
C ALA A 12 5.65 44.68 -21.64
N ILE A 13 4.57 45.41 -21.36
CA ILE A 13 4.07 45.64 -19.99
C ILE A 13 3.58 44.33 -19.37
N VAL A 14 2.80 43.54 -20.10
CA VAL A 14 2.31 42.23 -19.63
C VAL A 14 3.47 41.25 -19.37
N ARG A 15 4.52 41.27 -20.20
CA ARG A 15 5.73 40.46 -19.97
C ARG A 15 6.60 40.96 -18.81
N ALA A 16 6.50 42.24 -18.45
CA ALA A 16 7.24 42.85 -17.34
C ALA A 16 6.49 42.82 -16.00
N LEU A 17 5.20 42.43 -16.02
CA LEU A 17 4.37 42.32 -14.83
C LEU A 17 4.92 41.21 -13.92
N ARG A 18 5.60 41.62 -12.85
CA ARG A 18 5.95 40.75 -11.74
C ARG A 18 4.82 40.79 -10.72
N ILE A 19 4.25 39.63 -10.43
CA ILE A 19 3.41 39.47 -9.24
C ILE A 19 4.36 39.57 -8.05
N LEU A 20 4.00 40.31 -7.00
CA LEU A 20 4.73 40.31 -5.73
C LEU A 20 3.78 39.78 -4.66
N LEU A 21 4.27 38.84 -3.86
CA LEU A 21 3.50 38.22 -2.78
C LEU A 21 3.84 38.91 -1.46
N THR A 22 2.81 39.32 -0.71
CA THR A 22 2.97 39.91 0.61
C THR A 22 2.11 39.15 1.60
N ASN A 23 2.69 38.70 2.72
CA ASN A 23 1.99 38.08 3.84
C ASN A 23 2.49 38.67 5.18
N ALA A 24 1.98 38.16 6.31
CA ALA A 24 2.33 38.69 7.64
C ALA A 24 3.84 38.60 8.00
N ALA A 25 4.59 37.74 7.30
CA ALA A 25 6.02 37.53 7.55
C ALA A 25 6.94 38.10 6.44
N MET A 26 6.40 38.42 5.25
CA MET A 26 7.16 38.87 4.08
C MET A 26 6.46 39.97 3.31
N THR A 27 7.20 40.99 2.91
CA THR A 27 6.75 42.13 2.08
C THR A 27 7.42 42.11 0.72
N ASP A 28 6.66 42.32 -0.34
CA ASP A 28 7.15 42.49 -1.72
C ASP A 28 8.02 41.32 -2.21
N PHE A 29 7.62 40.09 -1.88
CA PHE A 29 8.36 38.89 -2.24
C PHE A 29 8.19 38.54 -3.73
N ASP A 30 9.30 38.35 -4.43
CA ASP A 30 9.31 38.02 -5.85
C ASP A 30 9.08 36.50 -6.08
N PRO A 31 8.02 36.08 -6.78
CA PRO A 31 7.73 34.69 -7.11
C PRO A 31 8.83 33.99 -7.92
N SER A 32 9.75 34.73 -8.57
CA SER A 32 10.94 34.13 -9.18
C SER A 32 11.88 33.47 -8.16
N THR A 33 11.72 33.83 -6.87
CA THR A 33 12.40 33.17 -5.74
C THR A 33 11.55 32.07 -5.08
N ASN A 34 10.32 31.83 -5.56
CA ASN A 34 9.51 30.70 -5.12
C ASN A 34 10.10 29.37 -5.61
N GLY A 35 9.91 28.33 -4.80
CA GLY A 35 10.00 26.96 -5.30
C GLY A 35 8.92 26.66 -6.35
N LEU A 36 9.20 25.71 -7.25
CA LEU A 36 8.30 25.29 -8.33
C LEU A 36 6.86 25.02 -7.86
N GLY A 37 6.67 24.43 -6.68
CA GLY A 37 5.35 24.14 -6.12
C GLY A 37 4.52 25.39 -5.79
N LEU A 38 5.13 26.44 -5.22
CA LEU A 38 4.39 27.67 -4.89
C LEU A 38 4.00 28.45 -6.15
N ASN A 39 4.82 28.38 -7.20
CA ASN A 39 4.44 28.89 -8.52
C ASN A 39 3.26 28.13 -9.11
N ASN A 40 3.20 26.81 -8.91
CA ASN A 40 2.05 26.02 -9.35
C ASN A 40 0.75 26.40 -8.62
N ILE A 41 0.81 26.57 -7.28
CA ILE A 41 -0.35 27.03 -6.51
C ILE A 41 -0.83 28.40 -7.00
N LEU A 42 0.09 29.33 -7.28
CA LEU A 42 -0.27 30.65 -7.80
C LEU A 42 -0.94 30.55 -9.18
N TYR A 43 -0.40 29.72 -10.07
CA TYR A 43 -0.97 29.47 -11.39
C TYR A 43 -2.40 28.90 -11.29
N VAL A 44 -2.58 27.85 -10.50
CA VAL A 44 -3.89 27.24 -10.22
C VAL A 44 -4.86 28.27 -9.65
N SER A 45 -4.41 29.10 -8.70
CA SER A 45 -5.25 30.14 -8.07
C SER A 45 -5.74 31.18 -9.08
N ILE A 46 -4.87 31.62 -9.99
CA ILE A 46 -5.23 32.57 -11.05
C ILE A 46 -6.25 31.95 -12.02
N LEU A 47 -6.06 30.67 -12.38
CA LEU A 47 -7.01 29.95 -13.23
C LEU A 47 -8.38 29.82 -12.57
N ILE A 48 -8.42 29.43 -11.30
CA ILE A 48 -9.66 29.32 -10.53
C ILE A 48 -10.40 30.66 -10.50
N GLU A 49 -9.71 31.76 -10.21
CA GLU A 49 -10.28 33.12 -10.19
C GLU A 49 -10.83 33.51 -11.58
N TYR A 50 -10.11 33.17 -12.65
CA TYR A 50 -10.59 33.40 -14.01
C TYR A 50 -11.91 32.64 -14.30
N PHE A 51 -12.03 31.39 -13.84
CA PHE A 51 -13.25 30.59 -13.98
C PHE A 51 -14.40 31.15 -13.14
N HIS A 52 -14.15 31.56 -11.90
CA HIS A 52 -15.15 32.25 -11.06
C HIS A 52 -15.71 33.50 -11.73
N ARG A 53 -14.86 34.32 -12.36
CA ARG A 53 -15.31 35.50 -13.10
C ARG A 53 -16.17 35.13 -14.30
N ARG A 54 -15.85 34.06 -15.02
CA ARG A 54 -16.67 33.58 -16.14
C ARG A 54 -18.03 33.06 -15.69
N LEU A 55 -18.07 32.34 -14.56
CA LEU A 55 -19.32 31.86 -13.98
C LEU A 55 -20.22 33.01 -13.54
N ALA A 56 -19.65 34.00 -12.86
CA ALA A 56 -20.38 35.20 -12.41
C ALA A 56 -21.00 35.99 -13.59
N GLN A 57 -20.38 35.95 -14.77
CA GLN A 57 -20.92 36.59 -15.97
C GLN A 57 -22.09 35.83 -16.61
N GLN A 58 -22.39 34.60 -16.17
CA GLN A 58 -23.44 33.71 -16.74
C GLN A 58 -23.33 33.51 -18.26
N LYS A 59 -22.12 33.65 -18.83
CA LYS A 59 -21.88 33.57 -20.28
C LYS A 59 -21.44 32.19 -20.78
N SER A 60 -21.38 31.17 -19.94
CA SER A 60 -20.97 29.82 -20.35
C SER A 60 -21.95 28.74 -19.88
N ALA A 61 -22.35 27.86 -20.79
CA ALA A 61 -22.99 26.60 -20.46
C ALA A 61 -21.89 25.55 -20.17
N GLY A 62 -21.72 25.19 -18.90
CA GLY A 62 -20.73 24.20 -18.46
C GLY A 62 -19.29 24.73 -18.40
N GLN A 63 -18.57 24.37 -17.34
CA GLN A 63 -17.15 24.64 -17.18
C GLN A 63 -16.47 23.38 -16.66
N ILE A 64 -15.51 22.89 -17.43
CA ILE A 64 -14.63 21.78 -17.06
C ILE A 64 -13.22 22.35 -16.91
N ILE A 65 -12.54 22.00 -15.82
CA ILE A 65 -11.13 22.31 -15.60
C ILE A 65 -10.35 21.00 -15.55
N LEU A 66 -9.26 20.93 -16.31
CA LEU A 66 -8.37 19.77 -16.34
C LEU A 66 -7.05 20.16 -15.69
N PHE A 67 -6.63 19.40 -14.68
CA PHE A 67 -5.36 19.57 -13.99
C PHE A 67 -4.48 18.35 -14.26
N GLU A 68 -3.27 18.60 -14.74
CA GLU A 68 -2.24 17.58 -14.88
C GLU A 68 -1.26 17.70 -13.70
N GLU A 69 -1.24 16.68 -12.82
CA GLU A 69 -0.35 16.59 -11.65
C GLU A 69 -0.11 17.93 -10.89
N PRO A 70 -1.17 18.63 -10.45
CA PRO A 70 -1.04 19.92 -9.78
C PRO A 70 -0.34 19.81 -8.41
N GLU A 71 -0.14 18.59 -7.89
CA GLU A 71 0.66 18.30 -6.72
C GLU A 71 2.18 18.30 -6.95
N ALA A 72 2.62 18.33 -8.21
CA ALA A 72 4.04 18.25 -8.55
C ALA A 72 4.86 19.31 -7.79
N HIS A 73 5.96 18.88 -7.19
CA HIS A 73 6.86 19.72 -6.38
C HIS A 73 6.22 20.36 -5.13
N LEU A 74 5.05 19.89 -4.69
CA LEU A 74 4.44 20.27 -3.41
C LEU A 74 4.74 19.27 -2.32
N HIS A 75 4.93 19.80 -1.11
CA HIS A 75 4.99 18.99 0.11
C HIS A 75 3.65 18.26 0.33
N PRO A 76 3.62 17.00 0.80
CA PRO A 76 2.39 16.20 0.97
C PRO A 76 1.20 16.93 1.62
N GLN A 77 1.45 17.68 2.70
CA GLN A 77 0.44 18.47 3.39
C GLN A 77 -0.19 19.54 2.47
N LEU A 78 0.60 20.17 1.59
CA LEU A 78 0.10 21.14 0.62
C LEU A 78 -0.67 20.46 -0.52
N GLN A 79 -0.29 19.24 -0.92
CA GLN A 79 -1.04 18.46 -1.90
C GLN A 79 -2.48 18.23 -1.42
N LEU A 80 -2.64 17.87 -0.14
CA LEU A 80 -3.96 17.67 0.46
C LEU A 80 -4.76 18.97 0.55
N THR A 81 -4.13 20.08 0.94
CA THR A 81 -4.80 21.39 0.96
C THR A 81 -5.26 21.81 -0.44
N LEU A 82 -4.40 21.60 -1.44
CA LEU A 82 -4.72 21.88 -2.83
C LEU A 82 -5.88 21.00 -3.31
N PHE A 83 -5.83 19.69 -3.09
CA PHE A 83 -6.90 18.77 -3.45
C PHE A 83 -8.24 19.20 -2.84
N LYS A 84 -8.29 19.48 -1.53
CA LYS A 84 -9.51 19.96 -0.87
C LYS A 84 -10.05 21.26 -1.48
N ALA A 85 -9.18 22.18 -1.87
CA ALA A 85 -9.57 23.41 -2.54
C ALA A 85 -10.13 23.15 -3.95
N LEU A 86 -9.52 22.22 -4.69
CA LEU A 86 -9.98 21.82 -6.03
C LEU A 86 -11.31 21.07 -5.99
N SER A 87 -11.49 20.15 -5.04
CA SER A 87 -12.74 19.39 -4.88
C SER A 87 -13.92 20.25 -4.42
N ALA A 88 -13.66 21.40 -3.80
CA ALA A 88 -14.69 22.35 -3.38
C ALA A 88 -15.10 23.34 -4.48
N LEU A 89 -14.49 23.28 -5.67
CA LEU A 89 -14.82 24.17 -6.78
C LEU A 89 -16.25 23.90 -7.28
N PRO A 90 -17.01 24.94 -7.66
CA PRO A 90 -18.36 24.78 -8.21
C PRO A 90 -18.36 24.33 -9.69
N PHE A 91 -17.25 23.79 -10.17
CA PHE A 91 -17.02 23.38 -11.56
C PHE A 91 -16.62 21.91 -11.61
N GLN A 92 -16.91 21.23 -12.71
CA GLN A 92 -16.39 19.88 -12.92
C GLN A 92 -14.87 19.96 -13.08
N SER A 93 -14.14 19.33 -12.16
CA SER A 93 -12.68 19.31 -12.17
C SER A 93 -12.21 17.89 -12.40
N VAL A 94 -11.35 17.69 -13.39
CA VAL A 94 -10.69 16.40 -13.66
C VAL A 94 -9.21 16.57 -13.38
N LEU A 95 -8.66 15.62 -12.65
CA LEU A 95 -7.31 15.65 -12.12
C LEU A 95 -6.60 14.37 -12.54
N THR A 96 -5.39 14.48 -13.09
CA THR A 96 -4.45 13.35 -13.12
C THR A 96 -3.52 13.43 -11.92
N THR A 97 -3.26 12.29 -11.28
CA THR A 97 -2.40 12.24 -10.10
C THR A 97 -1.69 10.88 -10.00
N HIS A 98 -0.44 10.94 -9.55
CA HIS A 98 0.30 9.76 -9.07
C HIS A 98 0.50 9.81 -7.55
N SER A 99 -0.12 10.77 -6.87
CA SER A 99 0.05 10.97 -5.44
C SER A 99 -0.89 10.10 -4.64
N THR A 100 -0.29 9.20 -3.86
CA THR A 100 -0.99 8.40 -2.85
C THR A 100 -1.56 9.24 -1.72
N HIS A 101 -1.12 10.49 -1.56
CA HIS A 101 -1.72 11.41 -0.59
C HIS A 101 -3.05 11.96 -1.10
N ILE A 102 -3.18 12.21 -2.40
CA ILE A 102 -4.44 12.66 -3.01
C ILE A 102 -5.43 11.50 -3.04
N THR A 103 -5.03 10.34 -3.57
CA THR A 103 -5.89 9.15 -3.63
C THR A 103 -6.18 8.51 -2.27
N ALA A 104 -5.61 9.03 -1.18
CA ALA A 104 -5.98 8.59 0.16
C ALA A 104 -7.05 9.47 0.82
N ASN A 105 -7.38 10.59 0.20
CA ASN A 105 -8.31 11.58 0.74
C ASN A 105 -9.45 11.90 -0.23
N ALA A 106 -9.49 11.20 -1.35
CA ALA A 106 -10.51 11.33 -2.37
C ALA A 106 -11.50 10.16 -2.24
N ASP A 107 -12.77 10.40 -2.55
CA ASP A 107 -13.81 9.36 -2.46
C ASP A 107 -13.62 8.36 -3.61
N LEU A 108 -13.87 7.07 -3.38
CA LEU A 108 -13.56 6.04 -4.38
C LEU A 108 -14.41 6.20 -5.65
N GLU A 109 -15.61 6.77 -5.51
CA GLU A 109 -16.51 7.15 -6.62
C GLU A 109 -15.86 8.15 -7.59
N SER A 110 -14.89 8.93 -7.12
CA SER A 110 -14.19 9.91 -7.97
C SER A 110 -13.06 9.30 -8.81
N TYR A 111 -12.77 7.99 -8.66
CA TYR A 111 -11.57 7.39 -9.24
C TYR A 111 -11.84 6.89 -10.65
N VAL A 112 -10.91 7.26 -11.53
CA VAL A 112 -10.75 6.60 -12.83
C VAL A 112 -9.33 6.05 -12.86
N VAL A 113 -9.21 4.73 -12.68
CA VAL A 113 -7.92 4.05 -12.64
C VAL A 113 -7.56 3.61 -14.05
N LEU A 114 -6.38 4.01 -14.51
CA LEU A 114 -5.83 3.62 -15.80
C LEU A 114 -4.76 2.54 -15.61
N THR A 115 -4.98 1.35 -16.15
CA THR A 115 -4.10 0.19 -15.98
C THR A 115 -3.58 -0.31 -17.33
N GLN A 116 -2.26 -0.46 -17.44
CA GLN A 116 -1.66 -1.08 -18.63
C GLN A 116 -1.73 -2.61 -18.52
N THR A 117 -2.40 -3.25 -19.48
CA THR A 117 -2.68 -4.71 -19.47
C THR A 117 -1.70 -5.54 -20.30
N GLY A 118 -0.58 -4.95 -20.73
CA GLY A 118 0.39 -5.60 -21.63
C GLY A 118 0.01 -5.57 -23.11
N GLU A 119 -1.19 -5.07 -23.42
CA GLU A 119 -1.65 -4.77 -24.77
C GLU A 119 -1.42 -3.28 -25.11
N PRO A 120 -1.56 -2.87 -26.40
CA PRO A 120 -1.55 -1.47 -26.79
C PRO A 120 -2.70 -0.65 -26.18
N ALA A 121 -3.72 -1.31 -25.63
CA ALA A 121 -4.85 -0.70 -24.97
C ALA A 121 -4.58 -0.48 -23.47
N ILE A 122 -5.15 0.60 -22.92
CA ILE A 122 -5.15 0.89 -21.49
C ILE A 122 -6.55 0.56 -20.99
N ALA A 123 -6.64 -0.31 -19.98
CA ALA A 123 -7.89 -0.54 -19.28
C ALA A 123 -8.22 0.67 -18.40
N SER A 124 -9.47 1.09 -18.39
CA SER A 124 -9.99 2.13 -17.50
C SER A 124 -11.11 1.54 -16.65
N ALA A 125 -11.07 1.80 -15.35
CA ALA A 125 -12.12 1.37 -14.44
C ALA A 125 -12.44 2.45 -13.41
N VAL A 126 -13.68 2.45 -12.95
CA VAL A 126 -14.20 3.18 -11.80
C VAL A 126 -14.44 2.13 -10.70
N PRO A 127 -13.48 1.90 -9.79
CA PRO A 127 -13.56 0.77 -8.86
C PRO A 127 -14.82 0.77 -7.98
N ALA A 128 -15.37 1.95 -7.66
CA ALA A 128 -16.63 2.06 -6.92
C ALA A 128 -17.84 1.48 -7.68
N GLU A 129 -17.84 1.53 -9.00
CA GLU A 129 -18.94 1.04 -9.85
C GLU A 129 -18.65 -0.37 -10.38
N ASP A 130 -17.43 -0.61 -10.86
CA ASP A 130 -17.05 -1.82 -11.60
C ASP A 130 -16.71 -3.03 -10.71
N ALA A 131 -16.44 -2.82 -9.42
CA ALA A 131 -16.09 -3.91 -8.50
C ALA A 131 -17.31 -4.61 -7.87
N GLY A 132 -18.54 -4.14 -8.14
CA GLY A 132 -19.75 -4.72 -7.55
C GLY A 132 -19.80 -4.60 -6.03
N LEU A 133 -19.32 -3.47 -5.49
CA LEU A 133 -19.31 -3.17 -4.06
C LEU A 133 -20.69 -2.68 -3.61
N ASP A 134 -21.17 -3.15 -2.46
CA ASP A 134 -22.29 -2.50 -1.79
C ASP A 134 -21.85 -1.23 -1.03
N GLU A 135 -22.81 -0.44 -0.54
CA GLU A 135 -22.47 0.82 0.15
C GLU A 135 -21.64 0.63 1.43
N THR A 136 -21.77 -0.52 2.10
CA THR A 136 -21.00 -0.81 3.33
C THR A 136 -19.57 -1.17 2.96
N GLU A 137 -19.40 -2.04 1.97
CA GLU A 137 -18.10 -2.44 1.43
C GLU A 137 -17.34 -1.23 0.86
N LEU A 138 -18.04 -0.33 0.15
CA LEU A 138 -17.48 0.92 -0.35
C LEU A 138 -16.94 1.79 0.79
N ARG A 139 -17.75 2.01 1.83
CA ARG A 139 -17.35 2.79 3.01
C ARG A 139 -16.19 2.16 3.77
N ASP A 140 -16.15 0.84 3.89
CA ASP A 140 -15.06 0.13 4.54
C ASP A 140 -13.77 0.24 3.73
N LEU A 141 -13.87 0.16 2.41
CA LEU A 141 -12.74 0.34 1.52
C LEU A 141 -12.22 1.79 1.53
N GLU A 142 -13.09 2.80 1.55
CA GLU A 142 -12.69 4.21 1.66
C GLU A 142 -11.97 4.51 2.98
N ARG A 143 -12.44 3.94 4.10
CA ARG A 143 -11.72 4.01 5.39
C ARG A 143 -10.38 3.30 5.33
N TYR A 144 -10.29 2.24 4.52
CA TYR A 144 -9.09 1.46 4.38
C TYR A 144 -8.04 2.13 3.50
N LEU A 145 -8.42 2.74 2.36
CA LEU A 145 -7.51 3.29 1.33
C LEU A 145 -6.74 4.55 1.78
N ASP A 146 -6.16 4.55 2.98
CA ASP A 146 -5.22 5.56 3.46
C ASP A 146 -3.94 5.65 2.60
N ALA A 147 -3.05 6.61 2.91
CA ALA A 147 -1.87 6.90 2.09
C ALA A 147 -0.91 5.70 1.90
N THR A 148 -0.91 4.74 2.82
CA THR A 148 -0.10 3.51 2.69
C THR A 148 -0.76 2.43 1.85
N ARG A 149 -2.10 2.44 1.78
CA ARG A 149 -2.92 1.42 1.11
C ARG A 149 -3.43 1.85 -0.26
N SER A 150 -3.47 3.15 -0.54
CA SER A 150 -3.61 3.73 -1.88
C SER A 150 -2.55 3.24 -2.88
N ASN A 151 -1.38 2.81 -2.38
CA ASN A 151 -0.37 2.13 -3.20
C ASN A 151 -0.93 0.90 -3.94
N LEU A 152 -2.00 0.27 -3.42
CA LEU A 152 -2.72 -0.81 -4.08
C LEU A 152 -3.13 -0.41 -5.49
N LEU A 153 -3.64 0.80 -5.68
CA LEU A 153 -4.17 1.29 -6.96
C LEU A 153 -3.06 1.46 -8.00
N PHE A 154 -1.86 1.87 -7.57
CA PHE A 154 -0.71 2.12 -8.44
C PHE A 154 0.20 0.90 -8.65
N ALA A 155 0.09 -0.12 -7.79
CA ALA A 155 0.91 -1.32 -7.90
C ALA A 155 0.61 -2.09 -9.20
N ARG A 156 1.66 -2.67 -9.81
CA ARG A 156 1.51 -3.56 -10.97
C ARG A 156 0.92 -4.90 -10.56
N LYS A 157 1.30 -5.39 -9.38
CA LYS A 157 0.88 -6.65 -8.78
C LYS A 157 0.76 -6.44 -7.28
N VAL A 158 -0.20 -7.11 -6.64
CA VAL A 158 -0.49 -6.90 -5.22
C VAL A 158 -0.35 -8.22 -4.46
N MET A 159 0.22 -8.14 -3.26
CA MET A 159 0.18 -9.23 -2.28
C MET A 159 -0.52 -8.70 -1.02
N LEU A 160 -1.76 -9.11 -0.79
CA LEU A 160 -2.50 -8.79 0.42
C LEU A 160 -2.06 -9.74 1.52
N VAL A 161 -1.73 -9.19 2.69
CA VAL A 161 -1.31 -9.94 3.87
C VAL A 161 -2.13 -9.52 5.09
N GLU A 162 -2.23 -10.36 6.11
CA GLU A 162 -3.02 -10.02 7.30
C GLU A 162 -2.44 -8.86 8.09
N GLY A 163 -1.12 -8.80 8.24
CA GLY A 163 -0.53 -7.92 9.24
C GLY A 163 0.89 -7.44 8.97
N PRO A 164 1.43 -6.69 9.95
CA PRO A 164 2.76 -6.10 9.84
C PRO A 164 3.88 -7.14 9.91
N ALA A 165 3.64 -8.32 10.49
CA ALA A 165 4.67 -9.35 10.59
C ALA A 165 5.06 -9.88 9.20
N GLU A 166 4.05 -10.14 8.38
CA GLU A 166 4.13 -10.53 6.99
C GLU A 166 4.79 -9.43 6.16
N LEU A 167 4.36 -8.17 6.35
CA LEU A 167 4.95 -7.01 5.67
C LEU A 167 6.46 -6.91 5.88
N PHE A 168 6.95 -7.16 7.11
CA PHE A 168 8.39 -7.08 7.39
C PHE A 168 9.16 -8.32 6.93
N LEU A 169 8.61 -9.52 7.09
CA LEU A 169 9.34 -10.76 6.85
C LEU A 169 9.26 -11.26 5.42
N ILE A 170 8.12 -11.14 4.72
CA ILE A 170 7.95 -11.69 3.38
C ILE A 170 8.95 -11.09 2.37
N PRO A 171 9.06 -9.76 2.22
CA PRO A 171 10.01 -9.18 1.26
C PRO A 171 11.45 -9.57 1.57
N ALA A 172 11.82 -9.56 2.85
CA ALA A 172 13.16 -9.90 3.31
C ALA A 172 13.50 -11.38 3.00
N LEU A 173 12.61 -12.31 3.38
CA LEU A 173 12.80 -13.75 3.20
C LEU A 173 12.84 -14.13 1.72
N VAL A 174 11.92 -13.60 0.92
CA VAL A 174 11.87 -13.89 -0.53
C VAL A 174 13.13 -13.38 -1.22
N LYS A 175 13.58 -12.17 -0.89
CA LYS A 175 14.81 -11.60 -1.45
C LYS A 175 16.04 -12.42 -1.09
N GLN A 176 16.17 -12.84 0.18
CA GLN A 176 17.30 -13.65 0.62
C GLN A 176 17.29 -15.05 -0.01
N VAL A 177 16.17 -15.77 0.13
CA VAL A 177 16.13 -17.21 -0.15
C VAL A 177 15.93 -17.50 -1.64
N LYS A 178 15.18 -16.65 -2.35
CA LYS A 178 14.88 -16.83 -3.77
C LYS A 178 15.63 -15.87 -4.69
N GLY A 179 16.29 -14.85 -4.16
CA GLY A 179 16.94 -13.81 -4.97
C GLY A 179 15.95 -12.91 -5.72
N ILE A 180 14.67 -12.94 -5.35
CA ILE A 180 13.60 -12.16 -6.00
C ILE A 180 13.33 -10.92 -5.16
N ASP A 181 13.54 -9.75 -5.73
CA ASP A 181 13.24 -8.47 -5.10
C ASP A 181 11.81 -8.04 -5.51
N LEU A 182 10.86 -8.14 -4.57
CA LEU A 182 9.44 -7.88 -4.84
C LEU A 182 9.20 -6.48 -5.41
N ASP A 183 9.95 -5.47 -4.94
CA ASP A 183 9.82 -4.10 -5.44
C ASP A 183 10.25 -4.01 -6.91
N ARG A 184 11.32 -4.73 -7.29
CA ARG A 184 11.79 -4.76 -8.70
C ARG A 184 10.83 -5.51 -9.61
N GLU A 185 10.12 -6.51 -9.08
CA GLU A 185 9.06 -7.23 -9.78
C GLU A 185 7.74 -6.43 -9.83
N GLY A 186 7.68 -5.26 -9.20
CA GLY A 186 6.48 -4.44 -9.11
C GLY A 186 5.37 -5.06 -8.26
N ILE A 187 5.74 -5.89 -7.29
CA ILE A 187 4.84 -6.55 -6.33
C ILE A 187 4.83 -5.72 -5.05
N SER A 188 3.70 -5.06 -4.76
CA SER A 188 3.49 -4.34 -3.51
C SER A 188 2.88 -5.26 -2.46
N VAL A 189 3.54 -5.43 -1.31
CA VAL A 189 3.01 -6.15 -0.15
C VAL A 189 2.19 -5.20 0.72
N ILE A 190 0.91 -5.49 0.92
CA ILE A 190 -0.05 -4.57 1.55
C ILE A 190 -0.76 -5.28 2.71
N PRO A 191 -0.55 -4.86 3.98
CA PRO A 191 -1.25 -5.43 5.11
C PRO A 191 -2.68 -4.90 5.25
N ILE A 192 -3.66 -5.79 5.39
CA ILE A 192 -5.07 -5.42 5.60
C ILE A 192 -5.45 -5.24 7.07
N TYR A 193 -4.59 -5.66 8.00
CA TYR A 193 -4.80 -5.61 9.45
C TYR A 193 -6.08 -6.32 9.89
N GLY A 194 -6.36 -7.47 9.29
CA GLY A 194 -7.55 -8.28 9.51
C GLY A 194 -7.60 -9.49 8.59
N VAL A 195 -8.75 -10.17 8.58
CA VAL A 195 -9.00 -11.37 7.76
C VAL A 195 -10.09 -11.16 6.69
N HIS A 196 -10.64 -9.95 6.61
CA HIS A 196 -11.69 -9.57 5.66
C HIS A 196 -11.10 -9.24 4.29
N PHE A 197 -10.59 -10.25 3.59
CA PHE A 197 -9.98 -10.09 2.26
C PHE A 197 -10.99 -9.89 1.13
N ASP A 198 -12.27 -10.21 1.39
CA ASP A 198 -13.38 -10.24 0.46
C ASP A 198 -13.60 -8.89 -0.25
N VAL A 199 -13.70 -7.81 0.52
CA VAL A 199 -13.91 -6.45 -0.03
C VAL A 199 -12.76 -6.05 -0.96
N TYR A 200 -11.53 -6.42 -0.63
CA TYR A 200 -10.35 -6.10 -1.44
C TYR A 200 -10.25 -7.00 -2.68
N ALA A 201 -10.60 -8.27 -2.56
CA ALA A 201 -10.57 -9.22 -3.66
C ALA A 201 -11.50 -8.79 -4.81
N LYS A 202 -12.67 -8.23 -4.47
CA LYS A 202 -13.63 -7.69 -5.46
C LYS A 202 -13.06 -6.63 -6.38
N LEU A 203 -12.07 -5.86 -5.93
CA LEU A 203 -11.41 -4.84 -6.76
C LEU A 203 -10.63 -5.45 -7.92
N PHE A 204 -10.16 -6.69 -7.79
CA PHE A 204 -9.30 -7.32 -8.78
C PHE A 204 -10.13 -8.22 -9.69
N SER A 205 -10.51 -7.66 -10.84
CA SER A 205 -11.31 -8.32 -11.86
C SER A 205 -10.96 -7.75 -13.24
N GLY A 206 -11.48 -8.37 -14.29
CA GLY A 206 -11.33 -7.85 -15.65
C GLY A 206 -12.09 -6.54 -15.90
N GLU A 207 -13.13 -6.28 -15.11
CA GLU A 207 -13.99 -5.10 -15.21
C GLU A 207 -13.49 -3.94 -14.34
N SER A 208 -12.82 -4.24 -13.22
CA SER A 208 -12.29 -3.25 -12.28
C SER A 208 -10.76 -3.11 -12.40
N LEU A 209 -9.97 -3.72 -11.52
CA LEU A 209 -8.51 -3.67 -11.58
C LEU A 209 -7.94 -4.95 -12.21
N PRO A 210 -7.60 -4.95 -13.51
CA PRO A 210 -7.10 -6.14 -14.21
C PRO A 210 -5.61 -6.39 -13.91
N LYS A 211 -5.29 -6.70 -12.65
CA LYS A 211 -3.94 -7.01 -12.17
C LYS A 211 -3.94 -8.14 -11.15
N LYS A 212 -2.87 -8.93 -11.14
CA LYS A 212 -2.73 -10.08 -10.23
C LYS A 212 -2.66 -9.63 -8.77
N CYS A 213 -3.46 -10.27 -7.92
CA CYS A 213 -3.53 -10.09 -6.48
C CYS A 213 -3.41 -11.45 -5.78
N ALA A 214 -2.35 -11.65 -4.99
CA ALA A 214 -2.19 -12.83 -4.14
C ALA A 214 -2.64 -12.50 -2.73
N ILE A 215 -3.55 -13.29 -2.17
CA ILE A 215 -3.94 -13.21 -0.76
C ILE A 215 -3.10 -14.22 0.01
N VAL A 216 -2.37 -13.74 1.02
CA VAL A 216 -1.49 -14.55 1.87
C VAL A 216 -2.02 -14.45 3.30
N THR A 217 -2.54 -15.57 3.81
CA THR A 217 -3.33 -15.60 5.05
C THR A 217 -3.06 -16.87 5.86
N ASP A 218 -3.44 -16.82 7.12
CA ASP A 218 -3.40 -17.91 8.07
C ASP A 218 -4.55 -18.90 7.84
N GLY A 219 -4.32 -20.16 8.20
CA GLY A 219 -5.31 -21.23 8.02
C GLY A 219 -6.37 -21.28 9.13
N ASP A 220 -6.08 -20.66 10.27
CA ASP A 220 -7.01 -20.53 11.39
C ASP A 220 -7.80 -19.21 11.23
N LEU A 221 -8.96 -19.29 10.59
CA LEU A 221 -9.90 -18.16 10.41
C LEU A 221 -10.59 -17.70 11.70
N LYS A 222 -10.16 -18.19 12.87
CA LYS A 222 -10.63 -17.65 14.16
C LYS A 222 -9.76 -16.44 14.51
N PRO A 223 -10.34 -15.25 14.77
CA PRO A 223 -9.59 -14.10 15.25
C PRO A 223 -8.69 -14.52 16.42
N SER A 224 -7.37 -14.33 16.30
CA SER A 224 -6.36 -14.89 17.22
C SER A 224 -6.49 -14.43 18.68
N ASP A 225 -7.35 -13.43 18.89
CA ASP A 225 -7.53 -12.66 20.11
C ASP A 225 -8.94 -12.84 20.70
N ALA A 226 -9.80 -13.68 20.11
CA ALA A 226 -11.05 -14.07 20.72
C ALA A 226 -10.77 -14.94 21.95
N ASP A 227 -11.20 -14.49 23.12
CA ASP A 227 -11.14 -15.28 24.35
C ASP A 227 -12.10 -16.48 24.20
N PRO A 228 -11.60 -17.73 24.21
CA PRO A 228 -12.46 -18.90 24.11
C PRO A 228 -13.46 -19.01 25.27
N ASP A 229 -13.26 -18.29 26.38
CA ASP A 229 -14.18 -18.25 27.51
C ASP A 229 -15.25 -17.15 27.39
N LEU A 230 -15.19 -16.31 26.36
CA LEU A 230 -16.22 -15.32 25.97
C LEU A 230 -17.02 -15.82 24.75
N GLU A 231 -17.59 -17.03 24.83
CA GLU A 231 -18.68 -17.42 23.92
C GLU A 231 -19.99 -16.80 24.44
N GLY A 232 -20.29 -15.57 24.00
CA GLY A 232 -21.45 -14.80 24.42
C GLY A 232 -22.30 -14.32 23.25
N GLU A 233 -23.47 -14.96 23.10
CA GLU A 233 -24.75 -14.58 22.46
C GLU A 233 -24.81 -13.97 21.04
N ASP A 234 -23.74 -13.40 20.50
CA ASP A 234 -23.72 -12.87 19.13
C ASP A 234 -22.95 -13.84 18.20
N ASP A 235 -23.66 -14.47 17.26
CA ASP A 235 -23.04 -15.26 16.19
C ASP A 235 -22.12 -14.35 15.38
N LEU A 236 -20.80 -14.55 15.48
CA LEU A 236 -19.85 -13.97 14.54
C LEU A 236 -20.26 -14.41 13.12
N PRO A 237 -20.33 -13.50 12.14
CA PRO A 237 -20.57 -13.91 10.76
C PRO A 237 -19.51 -14.96 10.38
N PRO A 238 -19.91 -16.04 9.69
CA PRO A 238 -18.97 -17.07 9.28
C PRO A 238 -17.84 -16.39 8.48
N PRO A 239 -16.57 -16.73 8.75
CA PRO A 239 -15.48 -16.17 7.97
C PRO A 239 -15.70 -16.50 6.49
N PRO A 240 -15.46 -15.55 5.57
CA PRO A 240 -15.70 -15.77 4.15
C PRO A 240 -14.91 -16.99 3.66
N ASP A 241 -15.51 -17.82 2.81
CA ASP A 241 -14.76 -18.90 2.17
C ASP A 241 -13.74 -18.28 1.23
N LEU A 242 -12.49 -18.24 1.68
CA LEU A 242 -11.39 -17.66 0.92
C LEU A 242 -11.23 -18.28 -0.47
N LYS A 243 -11.67 -19.53 -0.68
CA LYS A 243 -11.65 -20.15 -2.01
C LYS A 243 -12.65 -19.54 -2.97
N GLU A 244 -13.77 -19.01 -2.47
CA GLU A 244 -14.76 -18.31 -3.29
C GLU A 244 -14.25 -16.95 -3.77
N LEU A 245 -13.20 -16.42 -3.14
CA LEU A 245 -12.54 -15.18 -3.57
C LEU A 245 -11.63 -15.37 -4.79
N GLU A 246 -11.29 -16.61 -5.16
CA GLU A 246 -10.39 -16.86 -6.28
C GLU A 246 -11.05 -16.59 -7.63
N ASN A 247 -10.33 -15.88 -8.48
CA ASN A 247 -10.72 -15.62 -9.86
C ASN A 247 -9.46 -15.58 -10.76
N ASP A 248 -9.58 -15.11 -12.01
CA ASP A 248 -8.43 -15.06 -12.94
C ASP A 248 -7.32 -14.08 -12.47
N TYR A 249 -7.69 -13.09 -11.65
CA TYR A 249 -6.83 -12.04 -11.09
C TYR A 249 -6.52 -12.21 -9.61
N VAL A 250 -7.22 -13.09 -8.88
CA VAL A 250 -7.06 -13.31 -7.43
C VAL A 250 -6.76 -14.77 -7.12
N ARG A 251 -5.72 -15.04 -6.34
CA ARG A 251 -5.41 -16.38 -5.82
C ARG A 251 -5.10 -16.35 -4.33
N VAL A 252 -5.55 -17.37 -3.61
CA VAL A 252 -5.34 -17.48 -2.16
C VAL A 252 -4.25 -18.50 -1.84
N PHE A 253 -3.31 -18.07 -1.00
CA PHE A 253 -2.21 -18.87 -0.48
C PHE A 253 -2.30 -18.88 1.04
N ALA A 254 -2.98 -19.89 1.58
CA ALA A 254 -3.14 -20.05 3.03
C ALA A 254 -2.07 -20.98 3.61
N CYS A 255 -1.55 -20.65 4.79
CA CYS A 255 -0.76 -21.60 5.58
C CYS A 255 -1.69 -22.50 6.41
N GLN A 256 -1.20 -23.63 6.95
CA GLN A 256 -2.04 -24.54 7.74
C GLN A 256 -2.34 -24.04 9.17
N THR A 257 -1.63 -23.00 9.63
CA THR A 257 -1.67 -22.58 11.05
C THR A 257 -1.60 -21.05 11.11
N THR A 258 -0.61 -20.48 11.80
CA THR A 258 -0.34 -19.04 11.81
C THR A 258 0.97 -18.71 11.10
N PHE A 259 1.12 -17.46 10.66
CA PHE A 259 2.29 -17.00 9.94
C PHE A 259 3.60 -17.33 10.66
N GLU A 260 3.71 -17.01 11.97
CA GLU A 260 4.95 -17.23 12.74
C GLU A 260 5.33 -18.71 12.82
N ARG A 261 4.34 -19.59 12.90
CA ARG A 261 4.56 -21.04 12.88
C ARG A 261 4.96 -21.51 11.49
N ALA A 262 4.31 -20.99 10.45
CA ALA A 262 4.59 -21.35 9.07
C ALA A 262 6.01 -20.96 8.66
N VAL A 263 6.48 -19.76 9.03
CA VAL A 263 7.84 -19.30 8.75
C VAL A 263 8.90 -19.94 9.64
N THR A 264 8.53 -20.65 10.72
CA THR A 264 9.49 -21.39 11.56
C THR A 264 9.83 -22.74 10.91
N LEU A 265 10.85 -22.70 10.05
CA LEU A 265 11.42 -23.83 9.33
C LEU A 265 12.84 -24.09 9.82
N ALA A 266 13.41 -25.27 9.54
CA ALA A 266 14.80 -25.59 9.88
C ALA A 266 15.77 -24.48 9.39
N GLY A 267 15.58 -24.03 8.14
CA GLY A 267 16.40 -22.99 7.53
C GLY A 267 16.16 -21.56 8.05
N THR A 268 15.25 -21.33 8.99
CA THR A 268 15.01 -20.00 9.58
C THR A 268 15.26 -19.97 11.10
N LEU A 269 15.63 -21.09 11.71
CA LEU A 269 15.78 -21.18 13.16
C LEU A 269 16.91 -20.29 13.68
N GLU A 270 18.04 -20.20 12.97
CA GLU A 270 19.15 -19.33 13.38
C GLU A 270 18.78 -17.85 13.28
N MET A 271 18.03 -17.45 12.24
CA MET A 271 17.47 -16.09 12.12
C MET A 271 16.62 -15.75 13.36
N PHE A 272 15.70 -16.64 13.74
CA PHE A 272 14.86 -16.42 14.93
C PHE A 272 15.63 -16.51 16.25
N ALA A 273 16.70 -17.32 16.32
CA ALA A 273 17.55 -17.39 17.49
C ALA A 273 18.28 -16.06 17.74
N ARG A 274 18.83 -15.45 16.69
CA ARG A 274 19.45 -14.12 16.79
C ARG A 274 18.45 -13.03 17.14
N ALA A 275 17.26 -13.08 16.54
CA ALA A 275 16.17 -12.18 16.91
C ALA A 275 15.77 -12.32 18.38
N ALA A 276 15.75 -13.56 18.90
CA ALA A 276 15.48 -13.84 20.31
C ALA A 276 16.58 -13.33 21.24
N ASP A 277 17.86 -13.35 20.84
CA ASP A 277 18.94 -12.72 21.61
C ASP A 277 18.77 -11.20 21.68
N ASP A 278 18.47 -10.55 20.55
CA ASP A 278 18.30 -9.08 20.46
C ASP A 278 17.14 -8.55 21.31
N ILE A 279 16.06 -9.31 21.47
CA ILE A 279 14.93 -8.94 22.34
C ILE A 279 15.12 -9.33 23.80
N GLY A 280 16.27 -9.91 24.17
CA GLY A 280 16.56 -10.32 25.53
C GLY A 280 15.87 -11.63 25.96
N ALA A 281 15.65 -12.55 25.02
CA ALA A 281 15.10 -13.89 25.27
C ALA A 281 16.16 -15.01 25.05
N PRO A 282 17.29 -15.01 25.78
CA PRO A 282 18.42 -15.93 25.53
C PRO A 282 18.06 -17.41 25.73
N THR A 283 17.11 -17.72 26.60
CA THR A 283 16.62 -19.10 26.78
C THR A 283 15.88 -19.60 25.55
N VAL A 284 15.13 -18.72 24.87
CA VAL A 284 14.46 -19.05 23.60
C VAL A 284 15.51 -19.25 22.52
N ALA A 285 16.48 -18.35 22.40
CA ALA A 285 17.58 -18.46 21.44
C ALA A 285 18.34 -19.79 21.58
N LYS A 286 18.70 -20.17 22.81
CA LYS A 286 19.36 -21.47 23.08
C LYS A 286 18.54 -22.67 22.63
N LYS A 287 17.22 -22.65 22.87
CA LYS A 287 16.33 -23.74 22.42
C LYS A 287 16.23 -23.80 20.90
N LEU A 288 16.12 -22.66 20.23
CA LEU A 288 16.07 -22.58 18.77
C LEU A 288 17.35 -23.11 18.13
N ARG A 289 18.53 -22.73 18.65
CA ARG A 289 19.82 -23.24 18.17
C ARG A 289 20.00 -24.74 18.42
N LYS A 290 19.58 -25.24 19.60
CA LYS A 290 19.60 -26.68 19.89
C LYS A 290 18.73 -27.44 18.90
N GLY A 291 17.52 -26.94 18.64
CA GLY A 291 16.62 -27.52 17.65
C GLY A 291 17.17 -27.47 16.22
N ALA A 292 17.87 -26.39 15.84
CA ALA A 292 18.54 -26.30 14.56
C ALA A 292 19.62 -27.37 14.41
N ALA A 293 20.49 -27.51 15.41
CA ALA A 293 21.54 -28.54 15.42
C ALA A 293 20.99 -29.98 15.40
N GLU A 294 19.83 -30.21 16.04
CA GLU A 294 19.15 -31.51 15.98
C GLU A 294 18.56 -31.78 14.57
N LEU A 295 18.17 -30.75 13.82
CA LEU A 295 17.59 -30.85 12.48
C LEU A 295 18.62 -30.93 11.34
N ASP A 296 19.90 -30.73 11.65
CA ASP A 296 21.04 -30.92 10.74
C ASP A 296 21.38 -32.40 10.54
N ASP A 297 20.75 -33.31 11.28
CA ASP A 297 20.88 -34.76 11.08
C ASP A 297 20.10 -35.21 9.83
N ASP A 298 20.83 -35.69 8.82
CA ASP A 298 20.31 -36.17 7.54
C ASP A 298 19.52 -37.48 7.65
N ASP A 299 19.67 -38.23 8.76
CA ASP A 299 19.00 -39.52 8.97
C ASP A 299 17.56 -39.38 9.52
N LEU A 300 17.09 -38.15 9.77
CA LEU A 300 15.76 -37.89 10.31
C LEU A 300 14.65 -38.02 9.26
N ASP A 301 13.64 -38.84 9.56
CA ASP A 301 12.41 -38.88 8.78
C ASP A 301 11.54 -37.62 8.99
N GLU A 302 10.56 -37.40 8.10
CA GLU A 302 9.68 -36.22 8.14
C GLU A 302 8.92 -36.09 9.48
N LYS A 303 8.53 -37.21 10.10
CA LYS A 303 7.80 -37.21 11.39
C LYS A 303 8.71 -36.82 12.54
N GLN A 304 9.95 -37.28 12.55
CA GLN A 304 10.96 -36.92 13.53
C GLN A 304 11.32 -35.44 13.40
N ARG A 305 11.49 -34.92 12.18
CA ARG A 305 11.71 -33.49 11.93
C ARG A 305 10.56 -32.65 12.45
N ASP A 306 9.31 -33.06 12.19
CA ASP A 306 8.13 -32.35 12.70
C ASP A 306 8.01 -32.43 14.24
N ALA A 307 8.41 -33.55 14.85
CA ALA A 307 8.44 -33.68 16.31
C ALA A 307 9.40 -32.68 16.97
N ILE A 308 10.51 -32.34 16.30
CA ILE A 308 11.46 -31.31 16.75
C ILE A 308 10.93 -29.90 16.44
N LEU A 309 10.39 -29.67 15.22
CA LEU A 309 9.94 -28.35 14.78
C LEU A 309 8.68 -27.87 15.52
N ASN A 310 7.72 -28.76 15.82
CA ASN A 310 6.45 -28.35 16.41
C ASN A 310 6.58 -27.61 17.77
N PRO A 311 7.40 -28.07 18.72
CA PRO A 311 7.73 -27.29 19.91
C PRO A 311 8.36 -25.93 19.61
N LEU A 312 9.26 -25.85 18.62
CA LEU A 312 9.94 -24.60 18.25
C LEU A 312 8.96 -23.59 17.62
N ARG A 313 8.06 -24.06 16.74
CA ARG A 313 6.96 -23.26 16.17
C ARG A 313 6.13 -22.59 17.28
N LYS A 314 5.79 -23.34 18.34
CA LYS A 314 5.07 -22.80 19.50
C LYS A 314 5.88 -21.77 20.26
N ILE A 315 7.18 -22.00 20.44
CA ILE A 315 8.09 -21.07 21.13
C ILE A 315 8.21 -19.75 20.35
N VAL A 316 8.38 -19.80 19.02
CA VAL A 316 8.45 -18.60 18.17
C VAL A 316 7.15 -17.81 18.24
N LEU A 317 6.00 -18.46 18.06
CA LEU A 317 4.69 -17.82 18.20
C LEU A 317 4.49 -17.17 19.58
N SER A 318 4.79 -17.90 20.65
CA SER A 318 4.66 -17.38 22.02
C SER A 318 5.58 -16.18 22.27
N THR A 319 6.80 -16.21 21.72
CA THR A 319 7.75 -15.10 21.80
C THR A 319 7.24 -13.89 21.01
N ALA A 320 6.73 -14.10 19.79
CA ALA A 320 6.13 -13.05 18.99
C ALA A 320 4.92 -12.40 19.70
N LYS A 321 4.01 -13.20 20.27
CA LYS A 321 2.87 -12.68 21.06
C LYS A 321 3.34 -11.88 22.28
N ARG A 322 4.36 -12.35 22.99
CA ARG A 322 4.89 -11.70 24.20
C ARG A 322 5.56 -10.34 23.93
N PHE A 323 6.29 -10.21 22.83
CA PHE A 323 7.09 -9.00 22.53
C PHE A 323 6.46 -8.10 21.45
N GLY A 324 5.31 -8.51 20.91
CA GLY A 324 4.61 -7.88 19.79
C GLY A 324 5.05 -8.48 18.45
N LYS A 325 4.10 -9.05 17.70
CA LYS A 325 4.33 -9.74 16.43
C LYS A 325 5.13 -8.88 15.44
N ALA A 326 4.68 -7.64 15.23
CA ALA A 326 5.31 -6.67 14.34
C ALA A 326 6.77 -6.39 14.73
N ARG A 327 7.03 -6.15 16.02
CA ARG A 327 8.37 -5.84 16.53
C ARG A 327 9.30 -7.03 16.41
N PHE A 328 8.81 -8.23 16.73
CA PHE A 328 9.58 -9.45 16.60
C PHE A 328 9.94 -9.73 15.13
N ALA A 329 8.98 -9.58 14.20
CA ALA A 329 9.21 -9.72 12.77
C ALA A 329 10.23 -8.70 12.24
N GLN A 330 10.12 -7.43 12.65
CA GLN A 330 11.06 -6.38 12.27
C GLN A 330 12.50 -6.68 12.73
N ILE A 331 12.66 -7.22 13.94
CA ILE A 331 13.99 -7.59 14.46
C ILE A 331 14.51 -8.83 13.75
N ALA A 332 13.66 -9.84 13.51
CA ALA A 332 14.03 -11.04 12.77
C ALA A 332 14.47 -10.73 11.33
N ALA A 333 13.82 -9.76 10.66
CA ALA A 333 14.20 -9.31 9.32
C ALA A 333 15.64 -8.74 9.24
N ARG A 334 16.24 -8.29 10.35
CA ARG A 334 17.65 -7.83 10.39
C ARG A 334 18.65 -8.98 10.25
N HIS A 335 18.23 -10.18 10.60
CA HIS A 335 19.04 -11.41 10.57
C HIS A 335 18.62 -12.34 9.44
N VAL A 336 17.92 -11.80 8.43
CA VAL A 336 17.40 -12.58 7.32
C VAL A 336 18.51 -13.25 6.51
N ASP A 337 19.74 -12.75 6.56
CA ASP A 337 20.93 -13.36 5.97
C ASP A 337 21.18 -14.80 6.45
N GLN A 338 20.66 -15.16 7.63
CA GLN A 338 20.73 -16.51 8.19
C GLN A 338 19.62 -17.44 7.68
N ALA A 339 18.64 -16.92 6.92
CA ALA A 339 17.54 -17.71 6.38
C ALA A 339 17.95 -18.42 5.08
N THR A 340 17.71 -19.73 5.02
CA THR A 340 18.00 -20.59 3.85
C THR A 340 16.74 -21.21 3.23
N SER A 341 15.59 -21.02 3.85
CA SER A 341 14.31 -21.59 3.41
C SER A 341 13.17 -20.60 3.57
N VAL A 342 12.18 -20.67 2.68
CA VAL A 342 10.92 -19.94 2.77
C VAL A 342 9.76 -20.93 2.68
N PRO A 343 8.65 -20.71 3.40
CA PRO A 343 7.46 -21.56 3.29
C PRO A 343 6.98 -21.75 1.85
N LYS A 344 6.49 -22.96 1.57
CA LYS A 344 6.05 -23.34 0.23
C LYS A 344 4.94 -22.40 -0.30
N TYR A 345 3.93 -22.10 0.51
CA TYR A 345 2.81 -21.24 0.11
C TYR A 345 3.25 -19.82 -0.29
N LEU A 346 4.22 -19.23 0.42
CA LEU A 346 4.83 -17.94 0.03
C LEU A 346 5.60 -18.06 -1.29
N GLY A 347 6.32 -19.17 -1.47
CA GLY A 347 7.04 -19.43 -2.70
C GLY A 347 6.12 -19.63 -3.90
N ASP A 348 4.97 -20.26 -3.70
CA ASP A 348 3.94 -20.45 -4.72
C ASP A 348 3.22 -19.13 -5.02
N ALA A 349 2.93 -18.30 -4.00
CA ALA A 349 2.38 -16.96 -4.17
C ALA A 349 3.28 -16.05 -5.04
N VAL A 350 4.58 -16.01 -4.72
CA VAL A 350 5.56 -15.23 -5.50
C VAL A 350 5.69 -15.79 -6.92
N ARG A 351 5.69 -17.12 -7.09
CA ARG A 351 5.74 -17.72 -8.43
C ARG A 351 4.54 -17.29 -9.26
N TRP A 352 3.33 -17.43 -8.75
CA TRP A 352 2.11 -17.06 -9.46
C TRP A 352 2.06 -15.55 -9.81
N LEU A 353 2.52 -14.70 -8.90
CA LEU A 353 2.63 -13.26 -9.18
C LEU A 353 3.69 -12.98 -10.24
N THR A 354 4.83 -13.68 -10.25
CA THR A 354 5.92 -13.44 -11.21
C THR A 354 5.72 -14.10 -12.57
N GLU A 355 4.81 -15.06 -12.68
CA GLU A 355 4.39 -15.61 -13.96
C GLU A 355 3.88 -14.48 -14.88
N PRO A 356 4.22 -14.54 -16.19
CA PRO A 356 3.84 -13.52 -17.16
C PRO A 356 2.33 -13.34 -17.30
#